data_AF-A0A849W8U2-F1
#
_entry.id   AF-A0A849W8U2-F1
#
_cell.length_a   1.000
_cell.length_b   1.000
_cell.length_c   1.000
_cell.angle_alpha   90.00
_cell.angle_beta   90.00
_cell.angle_gamma   90.00
#
_symmetry.space_group_name_H-M   'P 1'
#
loop_
_entity.id
_entity.type
_entity.pdbx_description
1 polymer ?
#
loop_
_entity_poly.entity_id
_entity_poly.type
_entity_poly.pdbx_seq_one_letter_code
_entity_poly.pdbx_strand_id
1 'polypeptide(L)'
;MKKICLLLLCSAFALSFLPSCDRQEKGYLSHTIEQKARMQKIVLLKQAQDSLQMYKVQNNKWPASLDEVSNFPELPQEQKWEWIYDSSNGKIEIGKKEN
;
A
#
# COMPACT_ATOMS: atom_id res chain seq x y z
N MET A 1 -21.03 -56.01 4.67
CA MET A 1 -19.63 -55.73 5.08
C MET A 1 -18.74 -55.74 3.86
N LYS A 2 -18.08 -54.61 3.55
CA LYS A 2 -16.83 -54.49 2.79
C LYS A 2 -16.42 -53.02 2.83
N LYS A 3 -15.38 -52.72 3.59
CA LYS A 3 -14.66 -51.45 3.56
C LYS A 3 -13.77 -51.48 2.32
N ILE A 4 -13.88 -50.51 1.43
CA ILE A 4 -12.83 -50.22 0.45
C ILE A 4 -12.58 -48.72 0.54
N CYS A 5 -11.54 -48.42 1.29
CA CYS A 5 -10.80 -47.19 1.24
C CYS A 5 -10.21 -47.07 -0.17
N LEU A 6 -10.58 -46.03 -0.92
CA LEU A 6 -9.82 -45.59 -2.08
C LEU A 6 -9.72 -44.06 -2.05
N LEU A 7 -9.10 -43.58 -0.98
CA LEU A 7 -8.31 -42.35 -1.03
C LEU A 7 -7.18 -42.61 -2.01
N LEU A 8 -7.11 -41.82 -3.09
CA LEU A 8 -5.96 -41.53 -3.96
C LEU A 8 -6.45 -41.46 -5.41
N LEU A 9 -6.66 -40.24 -5.93
CA LEU A 9 -6.56 -39.87 -7.35
C LEU A 9 -6.89 -38.37 -7.49
N CYS A 10 -5.98 -37.49 -7.04
CA CYS A 10 -5.95 -36.09 -7.50
C CYS A 10 -4.58 -35.41 -7.31
N SER A 11 -3.55 -36.15 -6.89
CA SER A 11 -2.17 -35.68 -6.81
C SER A 11 -1.43 -35.93 -8.13
N ALA A 12 -1.90 -35.30 -9.22
CA ALA A 12 -1.23 -35.38 -10.53
C ALA A 12 -1.39 -34.09 -11.36
N PHE A 13 -1.37 -32.92 -10.70
CA PHE A 13 -1.23 -31.62 -11.37
C PHE A 13 -0.07 -30.81 -10.74
N ALA A 14 1.06 -31.47 -10.47
CA ALA A 14 2.20 -30.84 -9.80
C ALA A 14 3.53 -30.92 -10.58
N LEU A 15 3.56 -31.44 -11.82
CA LEU A 15 4.83 -31.72 -12.51
C LEU A 15 4.89 -31.30 -13.98
N SER A 16 4.09 -30.33 -14.43
CA SER A 16 4.10 -29.91 -15.85
C SER A 16 4.14 -28.40 -16.12
N PHE A 17 4.59 -27.59 -15.16
CA PHE A 17 4.94 -26.19 -15.40
C PHE A 17 6.29 -25.83 -14.80
N LEU A 18 7.34 -26.47 -15.31
CA LEU A 18 8.69 -25.89 -15.30
C LEU A 18 8.98 -25.37 -16.72
N PRO A 19 8.60 -24.15 -17.09
CA PRO A 19 9.32 -23.44 -18.12
C PRO A 19 10.55 -22.82 -17.47
N SER A 20 11.71 -23.38 -17.80
CA SER A 20 12.97 -22.68 -18.01
C SER A 20 13.33 -21.57 -17.02
N CYS A 21 14.14 -21.94 -16.03
CA CYS A 21 14.95 -21.04 -15.22
C CYS A 21 16.06 -20.42 -16.07
N ASP A 22 15.71 -19.59 -17.07
CA ASP A 22 16.69 -18.77 -17.79
C ASP A 22 16.02 -17.59 -18.51
N ARG A 23 15.52 -16.64 -17.73
CA ARG A 23 15.36 -15.24 -18.14
C ARG A 23 15.23 -14.40 -16.88
N GLN A 24 16.34 -13.82 -16.48
CA GLN A 24 16.43 -12.82 -15.43
C GLN A 24 15.69 -11.56 -15.93
N GLU A 25 14.36 -11.56 -15.79
CA GLU A 25 13.50 -10.45 -16.17
C GLU A 25 13.72 -9.27 -15.22
N LYS A 26 14.65 -8.40 -15.58
CA LYS A 26 14.85 -7.09 -14.91
C LYS A 26 13.58 -6.23 -14.85
N GLY A 27 12.55 -6.55 -15.65
CA GLY A 27 11.25 -5.85 -15.64
C GLY A 27 10.32 -6.22 -14.47
N TYR A 28 10.31 -7.48 -14.01
CA TYR A 28 9.33 -7.93 -13.02
C TYR A 28 9.63 -7.39 -11.62
N LEU A 29 10.92 -7.28 -11.28
CA LEU A 29 11.37 -6.65 -10.03
C LEU A 29 10.97 -5.17 -10.00
N SER A 30 11.21 -4.42 -11.07
CA SER A 30 10.85 -3.00 -11.15
C SER A 30 9.34 -2.78 -11.07
N HIS A 31 8.54 -3.59 -11.77
CA HIS A 31 7.08 -3.51 -11.68
C HIS A 31 6.56 -3.84 -10.28
N THR A 32 7.15 -4.81 -9.59
CA THR A 32 6.75 -5.16 -8.21
C THR A 32 7.11 -4.04 -7.23
N ILE A 33 8.26 -3.39 -7.39
CA ILE A 33 8.69 -2.25 -6.57
C ILE A 33 7.77 -1.05 -6.80
N GLU A 34 7.44 -0.73 -8.05
CA GLU A 34 6.51 0.36 -8.38
C GLU A 34 5.10 0.10 -7.85
N GLN A 35 4.60 -1.13 -7.98
CA GLN A 35 3.29 -1.52 -7.43
C GLN A 35 3.27 -1.41 -5.90
N LYS A 36 4.33 -1.87 -5.23
CA LYS A 36 4.48 -1.72 -3.78
C LYS A 36 4.48 -0.25 -3.37
N ALA A 37 5.24 0.60 -4.04
CA ALA A 37 5.28 2.04 -3.76
C ALA A 37 3.91 2.70 -3.99
N ARG A 38 3.19 2.35 -5.06
CA ARG A 38 1.83 2.84 -5.31
C ARG A 38 0.86 2.42 -4.21
N MET A 39 0.90 1.16 -3.79
CA MET A 39 0.03 0.67 -2.71
C MET A 39 0.34 1.37 -1.40
N GLN A 40 1.63 1.52 -1.06
CA GLN A 40 2.06 2.25 0.14
C GLN A 40 1.58 3.70 0.10
N LYS A 41 1.65 4.37 -1.07
CA LYS A 41 1.12 5.72 -1.27
C LYS A 41 -0.37 5.81 -0.97
N ILE A 42 -1.16 4.85 -1.47
CA ILE A 42 -2.62 4.81 -1.24
C ILE A 42 -2.94 4.61 0.24
N VAL A 43 -2.26 3.68 0.90
CA VAL A 43 -2.47 3.39 2.33
C VAL A 43 -2.15 4.61 3.19
N LEU A 44 -1.00 5.24 2.96
CA LEU A 44 -0.59 6.44 3.70
C LEU A 44 -1.57 7.59 3.47
N LEU A 45 -1.99 7.82 2.23
CA LEU A 45 -2.95 8.86 1.90
C LEU A 45 -4.28 8.64 2.62
N LYS A 46 -4.77 7.40 2.66
CA LYS A 46 -6.01 7.06 3.36
C LYS A 46 -5.88 7.28 4.87
N GLN A 47 -4.79 6.84 5.48
CA GLN A 47 -4.51 7.06 6.90
C GLN A 47 -4.47 8.56 7.23
N ALA A 48 -3.78 9.37 6.41
CA ALA A 48 -3.72 10.81 6.57
C ALA A 48 -5.11 11.47 6.51
N GLN A 49 -5.94 11.09 5.53
CA GLN A 49 -7.31 11.55 5.41
C GLN A 49 -8.15 11.21 6.64
N ASP A 50 -8.03 9.98 7.14
CA ASP A 50 -8.78 9.54 8.31
C ASP A 50 -8.36 10.30 9.57
N SER A 51 -7.06 10.57 9.76
CA SER A 51 -6.55 11.40 10.86
C SER A 51 -7.06 12.83 10.80
N LEU A 52 -7.09 13.45 9.62
CA LEU A 52 -7.64 14.81 9.43
C LEU A 52 -9.15 14.86 9.69
N GLN A 53 -9.89 13.86 9.22
CA GLN A 53 -11.33 13.76 9.46
C GLN A 53 -11.62 13.58 10.95
N MET A 54 -10.85 12.74 11.64
CA MET A 54 -11.00 12.56 13.08
C MET A 54 -10.74 13.86 13.84
N TYR A 55 -9.67 14.59 13.50
CA TYR A 55 -9.41 15.91 14.07
C TYR A 55 -10.58 16.86 13.82
N LYS A 56 -11.11 16.89 12.60
CA LYS A 56 -12.26 17.74 12.24
C LYS A 56 -13.49 17.41 13.06
N VAL A 57 -13.81 16.13 13.24
CA VAL A 57 -14.94 15.69 14.05
C VAL A 57 -14.77 16.13 15.51
N GLN A 58 -13.55 16.06 16.05
CA GLN A 58 -13.27 16.43 17.43
C GLN A 58 -13.27 17.95 17.68
N ASN A 59 -12.75 18.73 16.74
CA ASN A 59 -12.52 20.17 16.91
C ASN A 59 -13.52 21.06 16.13
N ASN A 60 -14.40 20.45 15.34
CA ASN A 60 -15.33 21.09 14.43
C ASN A 60 -14.68 22.06 13.40
N LYS A 61 -13.38 21.88 13.13
CA LYS A 61 -12.60 22.64 12.16
C LYS A 61 -11.48 21.79 11.58
N TRP A 62 -11.02 22.13 10.38
CA TRP A 62 -9.79 21.56 9.85
C TRP A 62 -8.57 22.06 10.64
N PRO A 63 -7.53 21.23 10.81
CA PRO A 63 -6.30 21.67 11.46
C PRO A 63 -5.58 22.71 10.60
N ALA A 64 -4.96 23.72 11.21
CA ALA A 64 -4.26 24.76 10.45
C ALA A 64 -2.94 24.25 9.84
N SER A 65 -2.30 23.29 10.51
CA SER A 65 -1.13 22.55 10.03
C SER A 65 -1.25 21.06 10.39
N LEU A 66 -0.46 20.21 9.72
CA LEU A 66 -0.43 18.77 10.02
C LEU A 66 0.12 18.46 11.42
N ASP A 67 0.92 19.36 11.98
CA ASP A 67 1.51 19.23 13.32
C ASP A 67 0.47 19.27 14.44
N GLU A 68 -0.71 19.84 14.19
CA GLU A 68 -1.81 19.86 15.16
C GLU A 68 -2.44 18.47 15.34
N VAL A 69 -2.24 17.56 14.39
CA VAL A 69 -2.83 16.22 14.43
C VAL A 69 -1.85 15.28 15.10
N SER A 70 -2.20 14.86 16.33
CA SER A 70 -1.40 13.88 17.06
C SER A 70 -1.29 12.56 16.28
N ASN A 71 -0.07 12.03 16.14
CA ASN A 71 0.22 10.79 15.41
C ASN A 71 -0.10 10.85 13.91
N PHE A 72 0.16 11.99 13.27
CA PHE A 72 0.04 12.10 11.82
C PHE A 72 1.01 11.12 11.11
N PRO A 73 0.58 10.40 10.05
CA PRO A 73 1.42 9.40 9.40
C PRO A 73 2.66 10.02 8.75
N GLU A 74 3.81 9.42 9.04
CA GLU A 74 5.09 9.81 8.47
C GLU A 74 5.28 9.23 7.06
N LEU A 75 5.93 10.01 6.20
CA LEU A 75 6.27 9.56 4.85
C LEU A 75 7.61 8.82 4.85
N PRO A 76 7.74 7.74 4.07
CA PRO A 76 9.02 7.04 3.89
C PRO A 76 10.05 7.98 3.23
N GLN A 77 11.22 8.12 3.85
CA GLN A 77 12.26 9.04 3.40
C GLN A 77 12.86 8.62 2.05
N GLU A 78 12.86 7.31 1.74
CA GLU A 78 13.46 6.75 0.53
C GLU A 78 12.74 7.18 -0.75
N GLN A 79 11.45 7.54 -0.65
CA GLN A 79 10.59 7.87 -1.79
C GLN A 79 10.59 9.36 -2.16
N LYS A 80 11.27 10.22 -1.39
CA LYS A 80 11.29 11.69 -1.57
C LYS A 80 9.88 12.29 -1.69
N TRP A 81 8.94 11.77 -0.90
CA TRP A 81 7.57 12.26 -0.86
C TRP A 81 7.43 13.42 0.11
N GLU A 82 6.42 14.25 -0.13
CA GLU A 82 6.01 15.32 0.77
C GLU A 82 4.49 15.37 0.87
N TRP A 83 4.01 15.80 2.03
CA TRP A 83 2.58 16.06 2.24
C TRP A 83 2.23 17.43 1.67
N ILE A 84 1.26 17.47 0.77
CA ILE A 84 0.66 18.69 0.26
C ILE A 84 -0.71 18.80 0.91
N TYR A 85 -0.88 19.78 1.78
CA TYR A 85 -2.09 19.95 2.60
C TYR A 85 -2.71 21.33 2.39
N ASP A 86 -4.03 21.36 2.19
CA ASP A 86 -4.86 22.56 2.11
C ASP A 86 -5.76 22.65 3.35
N SER A 87 -5.48 23.62 4.22
CA SER A 87 -6.19 23.83 5.49
C SER A 87 -7.60 24.39 5.33
N SER A 88 -7.96 24.93 4.16
CA SER A 88 -9.29 25.50 3.92
C SER A 88 -10.36 24.41 3.76
N ASN A 89 -9.99 23.30 3.13
CA ASN A 89 -10.91 22.22 2.76
C ASN A 89 -10.49 20.85 3.30
N GLY A 90 -9.33 20.75 3.96
CA GLY A 90 -8.79 19.51 4.53
C GLY A 90 -8.23 18.56 3.46
N LYS A 91 -8.01 19.04 2.23
CA LYS A 91 -7.49 18.21 1.14
C LYS A 91 -6.02 17.90 1.41
N ILE A 92 -5.67 16.63 1.26
CA ILE A 92 -4.31 16.15 1.40
C ILE A 92 -3.93 15.27 0.23
N GLU A 93 -2.70 15.43 -0.24
CA GLU A 93 -2.09 14.64 -1.30
C GLU A 93 -0.62 14.35 -0.98
N ILE A 94 -0.08 13.31 -1.62
CA ILE A 94 1.35 12.99 -1.54
C ILE A 94 2.02 13.47 -2.84
N GLY A 95 2.80 14.55 -2.70
CA GLY A 95 3.62 15.14 -3.75
C GLY A 95 5.00 14.49 -3.87
N LYS A 96 5.87 15.11 -4.68
CA LYS A 96 7.29 14.79 -4.75
C LYS A 96 8.05 16.02 -4.28
N LYS A 97 8.99 15.84 -3.36
CA LYS A 97 9.88 16.88 -2.91
C LYS A 97 10.80 17.27 -4.08
N GLU A 98 10.58 18.46 -4.65
CA GLU A 98 11.53 19.03 -5.62
C GLU A 98 12.85 19.32 -4.90
N ASN A 99 13.94 19.00 -5.58
CA ASN A 99 15.29 18.97 -5.03
C ASN A 99 16.12 20.11 -5.60
#